data_AF-A0A0D2BHN9-F1
#
_entry.id   AF-A0A0D2BHN9-F1
#
_cell.length_a   1.000
_cell.length_b   1.000
_cell.length_c   1.000
_cell.angle_alpha   90.00
_cell.angle_beta   90.00
_cell.angle_gamma   90.00
#
_symmetry.space_group_name_H-M   'P 1'
#
loop_
_entity.id
_entity.type
_entity.pdbx_description
1 polymer ?
#
loop_
_entity_poly.entity_id
_entity_poly.type
_entity_poly.pdbx_seq_one_letter_code
_entity_poly.pdbx_strand_id
1 'polypeptide(L)'
;MRLINTNTLQLEDFPSGKVPPYAILSHTWENGEISFQTWSSPWQWLLRTRDNKITHACRLAKSYKLGYVWIDTCCIDKTDSVELGEAINSMFRWYQNASICFVYLSDLPAVADFETGFAFCRWHTRGWTLPELIAPSKVEFYDQEWHPRGTKQNHKRLLEKHTRIPAAVLTGEQQLEACSVSDRLSWASSRKTTKPEDAAYCLLGIFGVHMPLIYGEGHEAFYRLQETIKRKYQHKSESTSLRARQQQQMAIQWPAHAPHTLTLRVPSELVISRYKSDSYPSNLLDSKNNFAQPAIHRDRLQDAMSQLCTDDPFSVKIGFADLVTGPYRKEYLC
;
A
#
# COMPACT_ATOMS: atom_id res chain seq x y z
N MET A 1 3.06 -9.40 20.30
CA MET A 1 3.31 -10.00 18.96
C MET A 1 3.78 -11.42 19.18
N ARG A 2 3.14 -12.38 18.54
CA ARG A 2 3.51 -13.79 18.62
C ARG A 2 4.43 -14.16 17.45
N LEU A 3 5.47 -14.95 17.69
CA LEU A 3 6.44 -15.40 16.68
C LEU A 3 6.65 -16.90 16.78
N ILE A 4 7.01 -17.54 15.68
CA ILE A 4 7.44 -18.94 15.64
C ILE A 4 8.94 -18.99 15.90
N ASN A 5 9.37 -19.71 16.94
CA ASN A 5 10.77 -20.02 17.16
C ASN A 5 11.24 -21.02 16.10
N THR A 6 12.25 -20.66 15.33
CA THR A 6 12.74 -21.49 14.22
C THR A 6 13.32 -22.82 14.67
N ASN A 7 13.82 -22.93 15.90
CA ASN A 7 14.42 -24.14 16.45
C ASN A 7 13.39 -25.11 17.01
N THR A 8 12.46 -24.61 17.82
CA THR A 8 11.45 -25.46 18.49
C THR A 8 10.15 -25.57 17.70
N LEU A 9 9.95 -24.69 16.71
CA LEU A 9 8.71 -24.48 15.95
C LEU A 9 7.50 -24.13 16.85
N GLN A 10 7.75 -23.74 18.09
CA GLN A 10 6.73 -23.27 19.03
C GLN A 10 6.44 -21.79 18.82
N LEU A 11 5.23 -21.40 19.19
CA LEU A 11 4.84 -20.00 19.25
C LEU A 11 5.31 -19.40 20.59
N GLU A 12 5.89 -18.21 20.52
CA GLU A 12 6.36 -17.43 21.66
C GLU A 12 5.78 -16.02 21.58
N ASP A 13 5.29 -15.51 22.71
CA ASP A 13 4.70 -14.19 22.82
C ASP A 13 5.72 -13.15 23.29
N PHE A 14 5.81 -12.06 22.54
CA PHE A 14 6.72 -10.94 22.83
C PHE A 14 5.91 -9.66 23.07
N PRO A 15 6.13 -8.98 24.21
CA PRO A 15 5.53 -7.68 24.46
C PRO A 15 6.14 -6.62 23.54
N SER A 16 5.39 -5.54 23.31
CA SER A 16 5.85 -4.39 22.54
C SER A 16 7.20 -3.87 23.06
N GLY A 17 8.13 -3.61 22.15
CA GLY A 17 9.48 -3.14 22.48
C GLY A 17 10.49 -4.22 22.88
N LYS A 18 10.07 -5.49 23.03
CA LYS A 18 10.97 -6.63 23.30
C LYS A 18 10.93 -7.70 22.20
N VAL A 19 10.46 -7.32 21.01
CA VAL A 19 10.38 -8.23 19.87
C VAL A 19 11.80 -8.43 19.30
N PRO A 20 12.34 -9.67 19.26
CA PRO A 20 13.65 -9.95 18.71
C PRO A 20 13.65 -9.78 17.18
N PRO A 21 14.81 -9.71 16.50
CA PRO A 21 14.85 -9.76 15.03
C PRO A 21 14.17 -11.03 14.48
N TYR A 22 13.35 -10.86 13.45
CA TYR A 22 12.55 -11.93 12.85
C TYR A 22 12.47 -11.79 11.33
N ALA A 23 12.24 -12.91 10.65
CA ALA A 23 11.77 -12.93 9.27
C ALA A 23 10.24 -12.89 9.23
N ILE A 24 9.67 -12.45 8.12
CA ILE A 24 8.22 -12.44 7.92
C ILE A 24 7.86 -13.14 6.60
N LEU A 25 6.78 -13.93 6.59
CA LEU A 25 6.31 -14.61 5.38
C LEU A 25 5.09 -13.87 4.80
N SER A 26 5.23 -13.43 3.56
CA SER A 26 4.14 -12.97 2.71
C SER A 26 3.76 -14.08 1.73
N HIS A 27 2.48 -14.44 1.68
CA HIS A 27 1.98 -15.49 0.81
C HIS A 27 0.50 -15.29 0.50
N THR A 28 0.00 -15.95 -0.54
CA THR A 28 -1.45 -16.04 -0.74
C THR A 28 -1.99 -17.26 -0.04
N TRP A 29 -3.08 -17.09 0.71
CA TRP A 29 -3.72 -18.21 1.38
C TRP A 29 -4.32 -19.17 0.34
N GLU A 30 -4.18 -20.45 0.63
CA GLU A 30 -4.72 -21.57 -0.13
C GLU A 30 -5.69 -22.38 0.72
N ASN A 31 -6.36 -23.35 0.08
CA ASN A 31 -7.23 -24.27 0.82
C ASN A 31 -6.38 -25.14 1.75
N GLY A 32 -6.75 -25.19 3.03
CA GLY A 32 -6.05 -25.98 4.03
C GLY A 32 -4.81 -25.31 4.65
N GLU A 33 -4.71 -23.98 4.57
CA GLU A 33 -3.70 -23.23 5.33
C GLU A 33 -3.77 -23.54 6.82
N ILE A 34 -2.60 -23.68 7.44
CA ILE A 34 -2.50 -24.05 8.85
C ILE A 34 -2.82 -22.82 9.71
N SER A 35 -3.94 -22.89 10.46
CA SER A 35 -4.34 -21.82 11.37
C SER A 35 -3.56 -21.84 12.69
N PHE A 36 -3.68 -20.77 13.47
CA PHE A 36 -3.19 -20.72 14.85
C PHE A 36 -3.67 -21.91 15.69
N GLN A 37 -4.97 -22.22 15.66
CA GLN A 37 -5.55 -23.32 16.45
C GLN A 37 -4.93 -24.66 16.07
N THR A 38 -4.76 -24.89 14.77
CA THR A 38 -4.14 -26.11 14.24
C THR A 38 -2.67 -26.20 14.63
N TRP A 39 -1.92 -25.10 14.52
CA TRP A 39 -0.50 -25.04 14.87
C TRP A 39 -0.22 -25.16 16.37
N SER A 40 -1.17 -24.71 17.21
CA SER A 40 -1.10 -24.78 18.67
C SER A 40 -1.68 -26.08 19.25
N SER A 41 -2.21 -26.98 18.41
CA SER A 41 -2.89 -28.19 18.86
C SER A 41 -1.94 -29.24 19.45
N PRO A 42 -2.42 -30.21 20.26
CA PRO A 42 -1.58 -31.31 20.76
C PRO A 42 -0.89 -32.14 19.67
N TRP A 43 -1.49 -32.21 18.48
CA TRP A 43 -0.95 -32.92 17.32
C TRP A 43 0.00 -32.08 16.46
N GLN A 44 0.37 -30.87 16.91
CA GLN A 44 1.27 -29.96 16.21
C GLN A 44 2.60 -30.60 15.79
N TRP A 45 3.08 -31.61 16.53
CA TRP A 45 4.32 -32.28 16.22
C TRP A 45 4.29 -32.96 14.83
N LEU A 46 3.13 -33.50 14.41
CA LEU A 46 2.94 -34.07 13.07
C LEU A 46 3.01 -33.00 11.97
N LEU A 47 2.57 -31.78 12.27
CA LEU A 47 2.63 -30.67 11.32
C LEU A 47 4.06 -30.12 11.20
N ARG A 48 4.83 -30.17 12.27
CA ARG A 48 6.23 -29.74 12.33
C ARG A 48 7.18 -30.70 11.62
N THR A 49 6.83 -31.98 11.53
CA THR A 49 7.59 -32.97 10.75
C THR A 49 7.24 -32.93 9.27
N ARG A 50 6.10 -32.35 8.90
CA ARG A 50 5.71 -32.15 7.51
C ARG A 50 6.49 -31.01 6.88
N ASP A 51 6.80 -31.22 5.60
CA ASP A 51 7.36 -30.18 4.78
C ASP A 51 6.23 -29.27 4.28
N ASN A 52 6.22 -28.02 4.73
CA ASN A 52 5.18 -27.04 4.43
C ASN A 52 5.76 -25.62 4.47
N LYS A 53 4.93 -24.62 4.17
CA LYS A 53 5.36 -23.22 4.08
C LYS A 53 5.98 -22.70 5.38
N ILE A 54 5.44 -23.12 6.52
CA ILE A 54 5.91 -22.69 7.85
C ILE A 54 7.29 -23.28 8.14
N THR A 55 7.45 -24.59 7.94
CA THR A 55 8.72 -25.27 8.19
C THR A 55 9.81 -24.80 7.22
N HIS A 56 9.48 -24.56 5.95
CA HIS A 56 10.38 -23.93 4.98
C HIS A 56 10.78 -22.51 5.37
N ALA A 57 9.83 -21.64 5.71
CA ALA A 57 10.12 -20.27 6.14
C ALA A 57 11.03 -20.26 7.38
N CYS A 58 10.85 -21.20 8.31
CA CYS A 58 11.74 -21.36 9.45
C CYS A 58 13.16 -21.79 9.05
N ARG A 59 13.32 -22.71 8.10
CA ARG A 59 14.64 -23.10 7.58
C ARG A 59 15.34 -21.94 6.86
N LEU A 60 14.61 -21.18 6.06
CA LEU A 60 15.12 -19.95 5.44
C LEU A 60 15.55 -18.94 6.50
N ALA A 61 14.72 -18.64 7.49
CA ALA A 61 15.09 -17.69 8.55
C ALA A 61 16.38 -18.11 9.29
N LYS A 62 16.58 -19.42 9.53
CA LYS A 62 17.84 -19.91 10.10
C LYS A 62 19.06 -19.65 9.24
N SER A 63 18.97 -19.77 7.91
CA SER A 63 20.11 -19.46 7.03
C SER A 63 20.49 -17.97 7.10
N TYR A 64 19.52 -17.11 7.39
CA TYR A 64 19.72 -15.69 7.71
C TYR A 64 20.09 -15.40 9.17
N LYS A 65 20.34 -16.43 9.99
CA LYS A 65 20.65 -16.33 11.43
C LYS A 65 19.54 -15.65 12.24
N LEU A 66 18.29 -15.78 11.81
CA LEU A 66 17.11 -15.27 12.51
C LEU A 66 16.47 -16.39 13.32
N GLY A 67 16.29 -16.15 14.62
CA GLY A 67 15.69 -17.11 15.54
C GLY A 67 14.18 -17.25 15.39
N TYR A 68 13.53 -16.31 14.70
CA TYR A 68 12.08 -16.18 14.71
C TYR A 68 11.48 -15.88 13.33
N VAL A 69 10.25 -16.37 13.10
CA VAL A 69 9.44 -16.07 11.92
C VAL A 69 8.04 -15.61 12.33
N TRP A 70 7.51 -14.61 11.65
CA TRP A 70 6.10 -14.25 11.72
C TRP A 70 5.35 -14.69 10.46
N ILE A 71 4.18 -15.29 10.66
CA ILE A 71 3.26 -15.72 9.60
C ILE A 71 1.84 -15.48 10.09
N ASP A 72 1.06 -14.70 9.36
CA ASP A 72 -0.28 -14.23 9.75
C ASP A 72 -1.28 -15.38 10.00
N THR A 73 -1.15 -16.50 9.29
CA THR A 73 -2.03 -17.66 9.42
C THR A 73 -1.92 -18.36 10.77
N CYS A 74 -0.73 -18.40 11.36
CA CYS A 74 -0.47 -19.12 12.60
C CYS A 74 -0.02 -18.24 13.77
N CYS A 75 0.38 -16.98 13.54
CA CYS A 75 0.79 -16.07 14.60
C CYS A 75 -0.35 -15.19 15.13
N ILE A 76 -1.50 -15.17 14.46
CA ILE A 76 -2.68 -14.42 14.89
C ILE A 76 -3.80 -15.42 15.22
N ASP A 77 -4.34 -15.33 16.43
CA ASP A 77 -5.62 -15.96 16.75
C ASP A 77 -6.75 -15.16 16.12
N LYS A 78 -7.21 -15.61 14.95
CA LYS A 78 -8.31 -14.98 14.20
C LYS A 78 -9.69 -15.21 14.85
N THR A 79 -9.78 -16.03 15.89
CA THR A 79 -11.03 -16.25 16.65
C THR A 79 -11.19 -15.25 17.79
N ASP A 80 -10.09 -14.63 18.23
CA ASP A 80 -10.10 -13.51 19.15
C ASP A 80 -10.19 -12.19 18.37
N SER A 81 -11.34 -11.51 18.47
CA SER A 81 -11.58 -10.25 17.76
C SER A 81 -10.73 -9.09 18.27
N VAL A 82 -10.30 -9.13 19.54
CA VAL A 82 -9.42 -8.12 20.13
C VAL A 82 -8.02 -8.33 19.56
N GLU A 83 -7.49 -9.55 19.61
CA GLU A 83 -6.17 -9.88 19.03
C GLU A 83 -6.14 -9.57 17.53
N LEU A 84 -7.17 -9.98 16.78
CA LEU A 84 -7.28 -9.70 15.35
C LEU A 84 -7.28 -8.19 15.05
N GLY A 85 -8.02 -7.43 15.86
CA GLY A 85 -8.09 -5.97 15.80
C GLY A 85 -6.72 -5.30 15.97
N GLU A 86 -6.00 -5.70 17.01
CA GLU A 86 -4.65 -5.22 17.29
C GLU A 86 -3.66 -5.63 16.19
N ALA A 87 -3.77 -6.86 15.71
CA ALA A 87 -2.88 -7.41 14.69
C ALA A 87 -2.99 -6.68 13.36
N ILE A 88 -4.20 -6.48 12.84
CA ILE A 88 -4.43 -5.74 11.59
C ILE A 88 -3.96 -4.30 11.69
N ASN A 89 -4.22 -3.61 12.81
CA ASN A 89 -3.75 -2.25 13.05
C ASN A 89 -2.21 -2.17 13.20
N SER A 90 -1.55 -3.29 13.49
CA SER A 90 -0.08 -3.36 13.68
C SER A 90 0.65 -3.96 12.48
N MET A 91 -0.04 -4.64 11.57
CA MET A 91 0.55 -5.51 10.57
C MET A 91 1.57 -4.78 9.68
N PHE A 92 1.24 -3.58 9.22
CA PHE A 92 2.16 -2.77 8.42
C PHE A 92 3.49 -2.51 9.15
N ARG A 93 3.43 -2.19 10.45
CA ARG A 93 4.61 -1.97 11.27
C ARG A 93 5.39 -3.27 11.48
N TRP A 94 4.72 -4.41 11.59
CA TRP A 94 5.38 -5.71 11.68
C TRP A 94 6.13 -6.05 10.39
N TYR A 95 5.53 -5.82 9.22
CA TYR A 95 6.27 -5.94 7.96
C TYR A 95 7.43 -4.95 7.85
N GLN A 96 7.22 -3.69 8.26
CA GLN A 96 8.27 -2.67 8.24
C GLN A 96 9.48 -3.02 9.12
N ASN A 97 9.24 -3.62 10.28
CA ASN A 97 10.26 -3.95 11.27
C ASN A 97 10.89 -5.34 11.07
N ALA A 98 10.36 -6.15 10.15
CA ALA A 98 10.95 -7.44 9.83
C ALA A 98 12.36 -7.28 9.23
N SER A 99 13.27 -8.17 9.60
CA SER A 99 14.64 -8.17 9.07
C SER A 99 14.69 -8.55 7.59
N ILE A 100 13.75 -9.40 7.16
CA ILE A 100 13.55 -9.82 5.78
C ILE A 100 12.11 -10.31 5.59
N CYS A 101 11.51 -10.01 4.46
CA CYS A 101 10.23 -10.57 4.02
C CYS A 101 10.48 -11.63 2.93
N PHE A 102 10.07 -12.85 3.19
CA PHE A 102 10.03 -13.91 2.18
C PHE A 102 8.66 -13.87 1.50
N VAL A 103 8.65 -13.71 0.18
CA VAL A 103 7.43 -13.78 -0.64
C VAL A 103 7.38 -15.15 -1.30
N TYR A 104 6.41 -15.97 -0.91
CA TYR A 104 6.17 -17.27 -1.52
C TYR A 104 5.08 -17.17 -2.59
N LEU A 105 5.47 -17.42 -3.84
CA LEU A 105 4.61 -17.41 -5.00
C LEU A 105 4.19 -18.85 -5.33
N SER A 106 3.12 -19.31 -4.70
CA SER A 106 2.64 -20.69 -4.83
C SER A 106 2.16 -21.07 -6.23
N ASP A 107 1.86 -20.07 -7.05
CA ASP A 107 1.40 -20.18 -8.43
C ASP A 107 2.47 -19.78 -9.46
N LEU A 108 3.75 -19.73 -9.04
CA LEU A 108 4.89 -19.56 -9.94
C LEU A 108 5.59 -20.92 -10.14
N PRO A 109 5.51 -21.54 -11.34
CA PRO A 109 6.22 -22.78 -11.63
C PRO A 109 7.74 -22.62 -11.59
N ALA A 110 8.46 -23.62 -11.09
CA ALA A 110 9.92 -23.57 -10.95
C ALA A 110 10.67 -23.39 -12.27
N VAL A 111 10.10 -23.85 -13.38
CA VAL A 111 10.67 -23.69 -14.73
C VAL A 111 10.30 -22.37 -15.41
N ALA A 112 9.35 -21.60 -14.87
CA ALA A 112 8.87 -20.37 -15.49
C ALA A 112 9.85 -19.22 -15.26
N ASP A 113 10.15 -18.44 -16.30
CA ASP A 113 10.86 -17.18 -16.12
C ASP A 113 10.08 -16.24 -15.18
N PHE A 114 10.79 -15.51 -14.31
CA PHE A 114 10.14 -14.68 -13.30
C PHE A 114 9.39 -13.50 -13.92
N GLU A 115 9.94 -12.88 -14.96
CA GLU A 115 9.34 -11.70 -15.61
C GLU A 115 8.01 -12.06 -16.28
N THR A 116 7.96 -13.20 -16.96
CA THR A 116 6.72 -13.69 -17.60
C THR A 116 5.76 -14.34 -16.61
N GLY A 117 6.27 -15.14 -15.67
CA GLY A 117 5.46 -15.89 -14.71
C GLY A 117 4.80 -15.02 -13.64
N PHE A 118 5.48 -13.97 -13.17
CA PHE A 118 4.97 -13.09 -12.10
C PHE A 118 3.64 -12.41 -12.47
N ALA A 119 3.43 -12.13 -13.77
CA ALA A 119 2.20 -11.55 -14.29
C ALA A 119 0.95 -12.40 -14.02
N PHE A 120 1.13 -13.71 -13.83
CA PHE A 120 0.04 -14.66 -13.56
C PHE A 120 -0.12 -14.99 -12.07
N CYS A 121 0.85 -14.60 -11.24
CA CYS A 121 0.79 -14.85 -9.80
C CYS A 121 -0.32 -14.03 -9.15
N ARG A 122 -1.22 -14.68 -8.40
CA ARG A 122 -2.29 -14.01 -7.65
C ARG A 122 -1.74 -13.03 -6.60
N TRP A 123 -0.51 -13.27 -6.15
CA TRP A 123 0.13 -12.48 -5.10
C TRP A 123 0.06 -10.97 -5.35
N HIS A 124 0.41 -10.47 -6.54
CA HIS A 124 0.43 -9.02 -6.80
C HIS A 124 -0.96 -8.38 -6.97
N THR A 125 -2.02 -9.20 -7.07
CA THR A 125 -3.41 -8.74 -7.19
C THR A 125 -4.21 -8.93 -5.90
N ARG A 126 -3.64 -9.48 -4.83
CA ARG A 126 -4.31 -9.58 -3.53
C ARG A 126 -4.23 -8.27 -2.75
N GLY A 127 -5.28 -7.86 -2.05
CA GLY A 127 -5.31 -6.60 -1.29
C GLY A 127 -4.23 -6.55 -0.22
N TRP A 128 -4.18 -7.58 0.65
CA TRP A 128 -3.23 -7.63 1.76
C TRP A 128 -1.76 -7.69 1.36
N THR A 129 -1.39 -8.15 0.17
CA THR A 129 0.02 -8.14 -0.24
C THR A 129 0.53 -6.75 -0.60
N LEU A 130 -0.34 -5.73 -0.66
CA LEU A 130 0.04 -4.34 -0.88
C LEU A 130 0.93 -3.81 0.25
N PRO A 131 0.48 -3.79 1.52
CA PRO A 131 1.35 -3.42 2.64
C PRO A 131 2.54 -4.38 2.79
N GLU A 132 2.39 -5.66 2.45
CA GLU A 132 3.46 -6.67 2.54
C GLU A 132 4.60 -6.43 1.53
N LEU A 133 4.31 -5.76 0.41
CA LEU A 133 5.30 -5.35 -0.57
C LEU A 133 5.99 -4.03 -0.21
N ILE A 134 5.18 -3.06 0.22
CA ILE A 134 5.61 -1.67 0.46
C ILE A 134 6.38 -1.55 1.78
N ALA A 135 5.85 -2.09 2.87
CA ALA A 135 6.37 -1.86 4.21
C ALA A 135 7.80 -2.40 4.45
N PRO A 136 8.15 -3.66 4.09
CA PRO A 136 9.45 -4.22 4.43
C PRO A 136 10.56 -3.61 3.58
N SER A 137 11.71 -3.32 4.18
CA SER A 137 12.88 -2.81 3.46
C SER A 137 13.54 -3.86 2.55
N LYS A 138 13.53 -5.14 2.97
CA LYS A 138 14.12 -6.27 2.25
C LYS A 138 13.06 -7.30 1.92
N VAL A 139 12.96 -7.67 0.65
CA VAL A 139 12.01 -8.68 0.15
C VAL A 139 12.74 -9.60 -0.81
N GLU A 140 12.55 -10.91 -0.63
CA GLU A 140 13.03 -11.96 -1.51
C GLU A 140 11.87 -12.81 -2.02
N PHE A 141 11.85 -13.08 -3.31
CA PHE A 141 10.80 -13.85 -3.97
C PHE A 141 11.23 -15.30 -4.14
N TYR A 142 10.31 -16.22 -3.90
CA TYR A 142 10.48 -17.66 -4.02
C TYR A 142 9.33 -18.23 -4.85
N ASP A 143 9.63 -19.22 -5.69
CA ASP A 143 8.63 -19.94 -6.49
C ASP A 143 7.92 -21.03 -5.67
N GLN A 144 7.03 -21.80 -6.33
CA GLN A 144 6.25 -22.87 -5.68
C GLN A 144 7.10 -24.00 -5.09
N GLU A 145 8.37 -24.14 -5.48
CA GLU A 145 9.32 -25.13 -4.99
C GLU A 145 10.38 -24.49 -4.06
N TRP A 146 10.17 -23.24 -3.64
CA TRP A 146 11.09 -22.48 -2.80
C TRP A 146 12.45 -22.18 -3.45
N HIS A 147 12.56 -22.18 -4.78
CA HIS A 147 13.78 -21.67 -5.40
C HIS A 147 13.79 -20.14 -5.36
N PRO A 148 14.96 -19.52 -5.08
CA PRO A 148 15.08 -18.08 -5.04
C PRO A 148 14.89 -17.49 -6.44
N ARG A 149 14.06 -16.45 -6.53
CA ARG A 149 13.76 -15.75 -7.79
C ARG A 149 14.27 -14.32 -7.83
N GLY A 150 14.99 -13.86 -6.81
CA GLY A 150 15.58 -12.53 -6.72
C GLY A 150 14.90 -11.63 -5.70
N THR A 151 15.34 -10.37 -5.63
CA THR A 151 14.90 -9.41 -4.60
C THR A 151 13.96 -8.34 -5.16
N LYS A 152 13.25 -7.63 -4.27
CA LYS A 152 12.49 -6.42 -4.64
C LYS A 152 13.36 -5.36 -5.34
N GLN A 153 14.64 -5.26 -4.97
CA GLN A 153 15.57 -4.34 -5.63
C GLN A 153 15.85 -4.76 -7.08
N ASN A 154 16.06 -6.06 -7.33
CA ASN A 154 16.28 -6.58 -8.68
C ASN A 154 15.05 -6.36 -9.56
N HIS A 155 13.86 -6.51 -8.99
CA HIS A 155 12.59 -6.56 -9.73
C HIS A 155 11.79 -5.25 -9.73
N LYS A 156 12.35 -4.14 -9.24
CA LYS A 156 11.60 -2.89 -9.03
C LYS A 156 10.81 -2.39 -10.24
N ARG A 157 11.35 -2.52 -11.46
CA ARG A 157 10.66 -2.13 -12.72
C ARG A 157 9.51 -3.07 -13.07
N LEU A 158 9.72 -4.37 -12.89
CA LEU A 158 8.67 -5.38 -13.10
C LEU A 158 7.53 -5.18 -12.09
N LEU A 159 7.89 -4.98 -10.81
CA LEU A 159 6.95 -4.73 -9.74
C LEU A 159 6.16 -3.45 -9.99
N GLU A 160 6.81 -2.36 -10.39
CA GLU A 160 6.16 -1.10 -10.77
C GLU A 160 5.15 -1.30 -11.90
N LYS A 161 5.54 -2.01 -12.96
CA LYS A 161 4.65 -2.34 -14.09
C LYS A 161 3.37 -3.07 -13.65
N HIS A 162 3.50 -4.08 -12.77
CA HIS A 162 2.38 -4.93 -12.38
C HIS A 162 1.55 -4.40 -11.20
N THR A 163 2.16 -3.58 -10.34
CA THR A 163 1.50 -3.06 -9.12
C THR A 163 1.11 -1.60 -9.21
N ARG A 164 1.65 -0.86 -10.19
CA ARG A 164 1.52 0.60 -10.36
C ARG A 164 2.10 1.42 -9.19
N ILE A 165 2.90 0.78 -8.33
CA ILE A 165 3.61 1.45 -7.25
C ILE A 165 4.94 1.94 -7.82
N PRO A 166 5.28 3.24 -7.72
CA PRO A 166 6.53 3.76 -8.25
C PRO A 166 7.74 3.01 -7.73
N ALA A 167 8.74 2.75 -8.58
CA ALA A 167 9.95 2.05 -8.17
C ALA A 167 10.65 2.73 -6.98
N ALA A 168 10.66 4.07 -6.95
CA ALA A 168 11.23 4.85 -5.86
C ALA A 168 10.51 4.61 -4.50
N VAL A 169 9.21 4.33 -4.51
CA VAL A 169 8.47 3.95 -3.30
C VAL A 169 8.85 2.53 -2.88
N LEU A 170 8.96 1.61 -3.84
CA LEU A 170 9.33 0.21 -3.57
C LEU A 170 10.75 0.06 -2.98
N THR A 171 11.69 0.90 -3.41
CA THR A 171 13.08 0.91 -2.92
C THR A 171 13.29 1.76 -1.67
N GLY A 172 12.27 2.52 -1.24
CA GLY A 172 12.35 3.43 -0.09
C GLY A 172 13.06 4.77 -0.38
N GLU A 173 13.39 5.04 -1.64
CA GLU A 173 13.92 6.34 -2.10
C GLU A 173 12.88 7.48 -1.93
N GLN A 174 11.60 7.15 -2.09
CA GLN A 174 10.48 8.06 -1.87
C GLN A 174 9.64 7.62 -0.66
N GLN A 175 9.45 8.53 0.28
CA GLN A 175 8.58 8.30 1.45
C GLN A 175 7.10 8.31 1.04
N LEU A 176 6.29 7.47 1.70
CA LEU A 176 4.86 7.33 1.41
C LEU A 176 4.08 8.63 1.62
N GLU A 177 4.48 9.45 2.59
CA GLU A 177 3.86 10.74 2.89
C GLU A 177 4.09 11.78 1.80
N ALA A 178 5.08 11.59 0.93
CA ALA A 178 5.32 12.44 -0.22
C ALA A 178 4.41 12.09 -1.41
N CYS A 179 3.79 10.90 -1.40
CA CYS A 179 2.81 10.51 -2.40
C CYS A 179 1.42 11.09 -2.06
N SER A 180 0.67 11.50 -3.09
CA SER A 180 -0.67 12.01 -2.87
C SER A 180 -1.59 10.93 -2.29
N VAL A 181 -2.73 11.35 -1.72
CA VAL A 181 -3.75 10.40 -1.27
C VAL A 181 -4.29 9.59 -2.45
N SER A 182 -4.50 10.26 -3.60
CA SER A 182 -5.00 9.62 -4.83
C SER A 182 -4.04 8.54 -5.33
N ASP A 183 -2.73 8.83 -5.39
CA ASP A 183 -1.72 7.86 -5.83
C ASP A 183 -1.76 6.60 -4.97
N ARG A 184 -1.75 6.77 -3.65
CA ARG A 184 -1.78 5.66 -2.70
C ARG A 184 -3.05 4.82 -2.78
N LEU A 185 -4.21 5.45 -2.98
CA LEU A 185 -5.46 4.74 -3.23
C LEU A 185 -5.40 3.99 -4.58
N SER A 186 -4.78 4.56 -5.60
CA SER A 186 -4.70 3.96 -6.93
C SER A 186 -3.95 2.63 -6.93
N TRP A 187 -2.98 2.43 -6.04
CA TRP A 187 -2.23 1.17 -5.89
C TRP A 187 -3.08 -0.02 -5.43
N ALA A 188 -4.24 0.27 -4.84
CA ALA A 188 -5.22 -0.72 -4.41
C ALA A 188 -6.27 -1.03 -5.49
N SER A 189 -6.43 -0.18 -6.51
CA SER A 189 -7.60 -0.19 -7.39
C SER A 189 -7.78 -1.47 -8.24
N SER A 190 -6.71 -2.20 -8.55
CA SER A 190 -6.78 -3.48 -9.27
C SER A 190 -6.65 -4.70 -8.36
N ARG A 191 -6.64 -4.50 -7.04
CA ARG A 191 -6.46 -5.57 -6.07
C ARG A 191 -7.80 -6.13 -5.61
N LYS A 192 -7.81 -7.41 -5.27
CA LYS A 192 -8.96 -8.20 -4.86
C LYS A 192 -8.84 -8.59 -3.39
N THR A 193 -9.95 -8.53 -2.68
CA THR A 193 -10.07 -8.98 -1.30
C THR A 193 -11.17 -10.03 -1.18
N THR A 194 -11.03 -10.93 -0.21
CA THR A 194 -12.04 -11.96 0.06
C THR A 194 -13.21 -11.35 0.84
N LYS A 195 -12.91 -10.56 1.85
CA LYS A 195 -13.89 -9.77 2.58
C LYS A 195 -13.95 -8.36 2.00
N PRO A 196 -15.15 -7.76 1.85
CA PRO A 196 -15.28 -6.40 1.33
C PRO A 196 -14.57 -5.37 2.22
N GLU A 197 -14.57 -5.57 3.54
CA GLU A 197 -13.94 -4.64 4.50
C GLU A 197 -12.41 -4.59 4.36
N ASP A 198 -11.79 -5.70 3.94
CA ASP A 198 -10.35 -5.78 3.76
C ASP A 198 -9.86 -4.83 2.66
N ALA A 199 -10.72 -4.38 1.74
CA ALA A 199 -10.38 -3.35 0.76
C ALA A 199 -10.01 -2.01 1.44
N ALA A 200 -10.55 -1.77 2.63
CA ALA A 200 -10.17 -0.66 3.48
C ALA A 200 -9.04 -1.03 4.45
N TYR A 201 -9.15 -2.17 5.13
CA TYR A 201 -8.24 -2.50 6.23
C TYR A 201 -6.80 -2.76 5.76
N CYS A 202 -6.58 -3.25 4.53
CA CYS A 202 -5.23 -3.39 3.99
C CYS A 202 -4.50 -2.06 3.74
N LEU A 203 -5.21 -0.92 3.80
CA LEU A 203 -4.67 0.42 3.55
C LEU A 203 -4.33 1.20 4.82
N LEU A 204 -4.71 0.71 6.01
CA LEU A 204 -4.51 1.43 7.27
C LEU A 204 -3.06 1.86 7.46
N GLY A 205 -2.12 0.94 7.24
CA GLY A 205 -0.68 1.20 7.33
C GLY A 205 -0.15 2.17 6.29
N ILE A 206 -0.64 2.09 5.05
CA ILE A 206 -0.23 2.97 3.93
C ILE A 206 -0.60 4.44 4.20
N PHE A 207 -1.72 4.66 4.89
CA PHE A 207 -2.13 5.99 5.32
C PHE A 207 -1.69 6.33 6.75
N GLY A 208 -1.10 5.38 7.48
CA GLY A 208 -0.72 5.48 8.88
C GLY A 208 -1.90 5.87 9.77
N VAL A 209 -3.08 5.28 9.53
CA VAL A 209 -4.31 5.51 10.30
C VAL A 209 -4.66 4.25 11.08
N HIS A 210 -5.50 4.42 12.09
CA HIS A 210 -6.05 3.33 12.89
C HIS A 210 -7.56 3.50 12.97
N MET A 211 -8.30 2.39 12.91
CA MET A 211 -9.76 2.39 13.08
C MET A 211 -10.23 1.04 13.63
N PRO A 212 -11.39 0.99 14.34
CA PRO A 212 -12.02 -0.25 14.76
C PRO A 212 -12.38 -1.14 13.56
N LEU A 213 -12.16 -2.45 13.69
CA LEU A 213 -12.52 -3.42 12.65
C LEU A 213 -13.92 -3.97 12.93
N ILE A 214 -14.82 -3.80 11.98
CA ILE A 214 -16.21 -4.25 12.05
C ILE A 214 -16.49 -5.14 10.85
N TYR A 215 -16.07 -6.40 10.93
CA TYR A 215 -16.41 -7.39 9.90
C TYR A 215 -17.93 -7.62 9.89
N GLY A 216 -18.54 -7.47 8.72
CA GLY A 216 -19.99 -7.42 8.52
C GLY A 216 -20.50 -6.05 8.07
N GLU A 217 -19.69 -4.99 8.15
CA GLU A 217 -20.08 -3.64 7.68
C GLU A 217 -19.98 -3.47 6.15
N GLY A 218 -19.36 -4.42 5.44
CA GLY A 218 -19.27 -4.38 3.99
C GLY A 218 -18.42 -3.21 3.48
N HIS A 219 -18.96 -2.47 2.50
CA HIS A 219 -18.26 -1.35 1.88
C HIS A 219 -18.20 -0.10 2.78
N GLU A 220 -18.97 -0.05 3.87
CA GLU A 220 -18.93 1.05 4.85
C GLU A 220 -17.56 1.21 5.50
N ALA A 221 -16.78 0.12 5.59
CA ALA A 221 -15.39 0.14 6.02
C ALA A 221 -14.55 1.13 5.20
N PHE A 222 -14.80 1.22 3.88
CA PHE A 222 -14.05 2.10 2.98
C PHE A 222 -14.44 3.57 3.16
N TYR A 223 -15.72 3.88 3.40
CA TYR A 223 -16.14 5.24 3.77
C TYR A 223 -15.49 5.70 5.07
N ARG A 224 -15.47 4.83 6.07
CA ARG A 224 -14.79 5.11 7.33
C ARG A 224 -13.29 5.33 7.16
N LEU A 225 -12.64 4.56 6.27
CA LEU A 225 -11.25 4.80 5.90
C LEU A 225 -11.07 6.20 5.30
N GLN A 226 -11.90 6.58 4.33
CA GLN A 226 -11.83 7.91 3.70
C GLN A 226 -12.00 9.04 4.72
N GLU A 227 -12.99 8.92 5.62
CA GLU A 227 -13.20 9.88 6.70
C GLU A 227 -12.01 9.95 7.66
N THR A 228 -11.42 8.79 8.00
CA THR A 228 -10.24 8.73 8.88
C THR A 228 -9.02 9.37 8.23
N ILE A 229 -8.81 9.14 6.92
CA ILE A 229 -7.78 9.80 6.12
C ILE A 229 -8.00 11.31 6.12
N LYS A 230 -9.21 11.77 5.77
CA LYS A 230 -9.57 13.19 5.71
C LYS A 230 -9.25 13.90 7.02
N ARG A 231 -9.70 13.35 8.15
CA ARG A 231 -9.43 13.90 9.49
C ARG A 231 -7.93 14.00 9.80
N LYS A 232 -7.16 12.96 9.47
CA LYS A 232 -5.70 12.95 9.68
C LYS A 232 -5.01 14.08 8.90
N TYR A 233 -5.37 14.29 7.63
CA TYR A 233 -4.72 15.31 6.80
C TYR A 233 -5.20 16.73 7.12
N GLN A 234 -6.46 16.91 7.53
CA GLN A 234 -6.97 18.20 8.03
C GLN A 234 -6.19 18.67 9.27
N HIS A 235 -6.03 17.82 10.28
CA HIS A 235 -5.23 18.16 11.47
C HIS A 235 -3.75 18.43 11.15
N LYS A 236 -3.17 17.74 10.16
CA LYS A 236 -1.79 18.02 9.71
C LYS A 236 -1.68 19.40 9.07
N SER A 237 -2.65 19.83 8.26
CA SER A 237 -2.67 21.19 7.69
C SER A 237 -2.87 22.27 8.76
N GLU A 238 -3.77 22.05 9.71
CA GLU A 238 -4.03 22.99 10.82
C GLU A 238 -2.79 23.16 11.70
N SER A 239 -2.16 22.05 12.12
CA SER A 239 -0.94 22.10 12.93
C SER A 239 0.24 22.75 12.20
N THR A 240 0.37 22.53 10.88
CA THR A 240 1.43 23.16 10.07
C THR A 240 1.19 24.67 9.94
N SER A 241 -0.05 25.09 9.68
CA SER A 241 -0.41 26.51 9.58
C SER A 241 -0.28 27.24 10.93
N LEU A 242 -0.62 26.60 12.05
CA LEU A 242 -0.39 27.13 13.39
C LEU A 242 1.10 27.31 13.70
N ARG A 243 1.95 26.32 13.37
CA ARG A 243 3.41 26.43 13.54
C ARG A 243 4.00 27.53 12.67
N ALA A 244 3.56 27.66 11.41
CA ALA A 244 3.98 28.73 10.52
C ALA A 244 3.61 30.11 11.10
N ARG A 245 2.38 30.27 11.62
CA ARG A 245 1.93 31.49 12.30
C ARG A 245 2.75 31.80 13.56
N GLN A 246 3.04 30.80 14.40
CA GLN A 246 3.86 30.96 15.60
C GLN A 246 5.30 31.35 15.27
N GLN A 247 5.93 30.71 14.28
CA GLN A 247 7.27 31.08 13.82
C GLN A 247 7.31 32.50 13.26
N GLN A 248 6.28 32.90 12.52
CA GLN A 248 6.15 34.26 12.02
C GLN A 248 5.96 35.27 13.16
N GLN A 249 5.19 34.92 14.20
CA GLN A 249 5.03 35.75 15.41
C GLN A 249 6.31 35.87 16.25
N MET A 250 7.07 34.78 16.40
CA MET A 250 8.37 34.80 17.09
C MET A 250 9.44 35.59 16.32
N ALA A 251 9.41 35.54 14.98
CA ALA A 251 10.27 36.37 14.14
C ALA A 251 9.94 37.87 14.26
N ILE A 252 8.69 38.22 14.56
CA ILE A 252 8.24 39.60 14.80
C ILE A 252 8.59 40.09 16.23
N GLN A 253 8.79 39.18 17.19
CA GLN A 253 9.05 39.51 18.60
C GLN A 253 10.53 39.62 19.00
N TRP A 254 11.49 39.43 18.09
CA TRP A 254 12.92 39.57 18.42
C TRP A 254 13.31 41.06 18.60
N PRO A 255 13.75 41.51 19.80
CA PRO A 255 14.06 42.91 20.03
C PRO A 255 15.39 43.31 19.36
N ALA A 256 15.35 44.44 18.67
CA ALA A 256 16.46 45.08 18.01
C ALA A 256 17.44 45.71 19.02
N HIS A 257 18.44 44.96 19.49
CA HIS A 257 19.68 45.52 20.03
C HIS A 257 20.90 44.81 19.43
N ALA A 258 21.22 45.15 18.18
CA ALA A 258 22.56 45.02 17.62
C ALA A 258 22.70 46.09 16.51
N PRO A 259 23.72 46.97 16.54
CA PRO A 259 23.84 48.03 15.57
C PRO A 259 24.68 47.62 14.35
N HIS A 260 24.32 48.26 13.22
CA HIS A 260 25.06 48.47 11.96
C HIS A 260 25.00 47.41 10.83
N THR A 261 23.92 47.56 10.03
CA THR A 261 23.87 47.67 8.55
C THR A 261 24.21 46.48 7.66
N LEU A 262 23.19 45.98 6.93
CA LEU A 262 23.24 45.96 5.46
C LEU A 262 21.83 45.84 4.84
N THR A 263 21.56 46.79 3.95
CA THR A 263 20.34 46.99 3.16
C THR A 263 20.22 45.93 2.06
N LEU A 264 18.99 45.46 1.80
CA LEU A 264 18.58 45.04 0.45
C LEU A 264 17.12 45.45 0.24
N ARG A 265 16.96 46.58 -0.48
CA ARG A 265 15.74 46.88 -1.23
C ARG A 265 15.90 46.24 -2.61
N VAL A 266 14.85 45.54 -3.06
CA VAL A 266 14.55 45.45 -4.49
C VAL A 266 13.08 45.86 -4.69
N PRO A 267 12.78 46.65 -5.75
CA PRO A 267 11.64 47.57 -5.83
C PRO A 267 10.38 46.93 -6.43
N SER A 268 9.33 47.75 -6.63
CA SER A 268 8.01 47.46 -7.21
C SER A 268 7.98 46.92 -8.65
N GLU A 269 9.05 46.26 -9.11
CA GLU A 269 9.22 45.69 -10.45
C GLU A 269 9.16 44.15 -10.49
N LEU A 270 8.79 43.45 -9.40
CA LEU A 270 8.34 42.04 -9.49
C LEU A 270 6.90 41.94 -10.04
N VAL A 271 6.64 42.78 -11.05
CA VAL A 271 5.54 42.72 -11.99
C VAL A 271 5.72 41.46 -12.81
N ILE A 272 4.64 40.67 -12.85
CA ILE A 272 4.43 39.52 -13.71
C ILE A 272 4.76 39.90 -15.16
N SER A 273 5.88 39.42 -15.71
CA SER A 273 6.13 39.48 -17.15
C SER A 273 5.45 38.31 -17.83
N ARG A 274 4.33 38.60 -18.51
CA ARG A 274 3.82 37.80 -19.63
C ARG A 274 4.95 37.57 -20.63
N TYR A 275 5.29 36.32 -20.93
CA TYR A 275 5.99 36.02 -22.18
C TYR A 275 4.97 36.01 -23.32
N LYS A 276 5.12 36.98 -24.23
CA LYS A 276 4.44 37.01 -25.53
C LYS A 276 5.29 36.29 -26.58
N SER A 277 4.55 35.72 -27.52
CA SER A 277 4.88 35.22 -28.85
C SER A 277 5.99 35.94 -29.62
N ASP A 278 6.72 35.16 -30.43
CA ASP A 278 7.23 35.44 -31.79
C ASP A 278 8.02 34.17 -32.25
N SER A 279 8.08 33.65 -33.48
CA SER A 279 7.38 33.81 -34.76
C SER A 279 7.99 32.82 -35.80
N TYR A 280 7.16 31.89 -36.34
CA TYR A 280 7.13 31.31 -37.72
C TYR A 280 8.12 30.18 -38.18
N PRO A 281 7.78 29.35 -39.22
CA PRO A 281 6.75 29.57 -40.24
C PRO A 281 5.65 28.52 -40.45
N SER A 282 4.57 29.03 -41.03
CA SER A 282 3.43 28.35 -41.64
C SER A 282 3.83 27.63 -42.94
N ASN A 283 3.30 26.42 -43.16
CA ASN A 283 2.72 25.93 -44.42
C ASN A 283 2.48 24.42 -44.34
N LEU A 284 1.22 24.01 -44.22
CA LEU A 284 0.59 22.98 -45.08
C LEU A 284 -0.88 22.84 -44.70
N LEU A 285 -1.71 23.40 -45.59
CA LEU A 285 -3.14 23.22 -45.65
C LEU A 285 -3.48 21.84 -46.24
N ASP A 286 -4.51 21.26 -45.61
CA ASP A 286 -5.66 20.57 -46.20
C ASP A 286 -5.71 19.06 -46.51
N SER A 287 -6.59 18.43 -45.73
CA SER A 287 -7.77 17.66 -46.16
C SER A 287 -7.67 16.17 -46.51
N LYS A 288 -8.66 15.46 -45.93
CA LYS A 288 -9.24 14.15 -46.32
C LYS A 288 -8.56 12.88 -45.78
N ASN A 289 -9.08 12.35 -44.68
CA ASN A 289 -10.05 11.23 -44.78
C ASN A 289 -10.75 10.90 -43.46
N ASN A 290 -12.06 10.68 -43.59
CA ASN A 290 -13.01 10.24 -42.58
C ASN A 290 -12.77 8.79 -42.15
N PHE A 291 -12.94 8.50 -40.85
CA PHE A 291 -13.78 7.40 -40.36
C PHE A 291 -14.30 7.75 -38.94
N ALA A 292 -15.59 8.12 -38.87
CA ALA A 292 -16.46 8.05 -37.68
C ALA A 292 -16.81 6.56 -37.42
N GLN A 293 -17.11 5.99 -36.25
CA GLN A 293 -17.41 6.35 -34.84
C GLN A 293 -17.41 4.98 -34.06
N PRO A 294 -17.68 4.84 -32.73
CA PRO A 294 -18.10 5.84 -31.74
C PRO A 294 -17.23 5.88 -30.46
N ALA A 295 -16.72 7.08 -30.15
CA ALA A 295 -16.29 7.44 -28.80
C ALA A 295 -17.51 7.95 -28.02
N ILE A 296 -18.14 7.09 -27.22
CA ILE A 296 -19.26 7.50 -26.33
C ILE A 296 -18.95 7.21 -24.85
N HIS A 297 -17.80 6.60 -24.52
CA HIS A 297 -17.42 6.29 -23.13
C HIS A 297 -16.16 6.98 -22.58
N ARG A 298 -15.42 7.75 -23.38
CA ARG A 298 -14.22 8.50 -22.90
C ARG A 298 -14.55 9.90 -22.39
N ASP A 299 -15.49 10.59 -23.01
CA ASP A 299 -15.76 12.00 -22.69
C ASP A 299 -16.45 12.17 -21.32
N ARG A 300 -17.19 11.17 -20.83
CA ARG A 300 -17.85 11.26 -19.51
C ARG A 300 -16.90 11.13 -18.31
N LEU A 301 -15.79 10.40 -18.45
CA LEU A 301 -14.76 10.33 -17.39
C LEU A 301 -13.91 11.59 -17.37
N GLN A 302 -13.64 12.16 -18.54
CA GLN A 302 -12.88 13.41 -18.65
C GLN A 302 -13.70 14.61 -18.17
N ASP A 303 -15.01 14.62 -18.37
CA ASP A 303 -15.92 15.62 -17.79
C ASP A 303 -16.17 15.42 -16.29
N ALA A 304 -16.23 14.18 -15.79
CA ALA A 304 -16.27 13.92 -14.35
C ALA A 304 -14.96 14.32 -13.64
N MET A 305 -13.82 14.18 -14.33
CA MET A 305 -12.50 14.62 -13.85
C MET A 305 -12.28 16.13 -13.98
N SER A 306 -12.91 16.80 -14.96
CA SER A 306 -12.83 18.26 -15.11
C SER A 306 -13.67 19.00 -14.06
N GLN A 307 -14.79 18.42 -13.61
CA GLN A 307 -15.58 18.93 -12.49
C GLN A 307 -14.94 18.72 -11.10
N LEU A 308 -13.85 17.94 -11.02
CA LEU A 308 -13.04 17.78 -9.80
C LEU A 308 -11.93 18.83 -9.67
N CYS A 309 -11.75 19.68 -10.67
CA CYS A 309 -10.72 20.72 -10.70
C CYS A 309 -11.35 22.11 -10.72
N THR A 310 -12.10 22.45 -9.67
CA THR A 310 -12.32 23.84 -9.29
C THR A 310 -11.98 24.00 -7.82
N ASP A 311 -11.04 24.90 -7.55
CA ASP A 311 -10.36 25.11 -6.28
C ASP A 311 -11.30 25.35 -5.09
N ASP A 312 -11.42 24.36 -4.20
CA ASP A 312 -11.80 24.56 -2.80
C ASP A 312 -11.31 23.35 -1.95
N PRO A 313 -10.42 23.54 -0.95
CA PRO A 313 -9.93 22.43 -0.14
C PRO A 313 -10.95 21.82 0.84
N PHE A 314 -12.23 22.23 0.83
CA PHE A 314 -13.22 21.79 1.83
C PHE A 314 -14.52 21.15 1.31
N SER A 315 -14.70 20.92 0.01
CA SER A 315 -15.96 20.36 -0.52
C SER A 315 -15.78 18.98 -1.16
N VAL A 316 -16.06 17.92 -0.39
CA VAL A 316 -16.30 16.56 -0.94
C VAL A 316 -17.77 16.22 -0.73
N LYS A 317 -18.55 16.24 -1.83
CA LYS A 317 -19.83 15.53 -1.93
C LYS A 317 -19.67 14.51 -3.05
N ILE A 318 -19.76 13.22 -2.71
CA ILE A 318 -19.77 12.13 -3.69
C ILE A 318 -21.20 11.58 -3.75
N GLY A 319 -21.82 11.65 -4.92
CA GLY A 319 -23.09 11.02 -5.23
C GLY A 319 -22.90 9.59 -5.73
N PHE A 320 -23.71 8.67 -5.24
CA PHE A 320 -23.56 7.20 -5.37
C PHE A 320 -24.01 6.61 -6.74
N ALA A 321 -24.10 7.40 -7.80
CA ALA A 321 -24.77 6.96 -9.04
C ALA A 321 -23.85 6.37 -10.14
N ASP A 322 -22.52 6.50 -10.05
CA ASP A 322 -21.63 6.16 -11.17
C ASP A 322 -20.81 4.86 -11.00
N LEU A 323 -21.02 4.09 -9.93
CA LEU A 323 -20.31 2.83 -9.69
C LEU A 323 -21.09 1.55 -10.07
N VAL A 324 -22.32 1.68 -10.58
CA VAL A 324 -23.14 0.52 -10.99
C VAL A 324 -23.78 0.76 -12.36
N THR A 325 -23.01 0.68 -13.45
CA THR A 325 -23.56 0.33 -14.77
C THR A 325 -22.60 -0.54 -15.56
N GLY A 326 -22.69 -1.86 -15.34
CA GLY A 326 -22.17 -2.90 -16.22
C GLY A 326 -23.31 -3.82 -16.66
N PRO A 327 -23.33 -4.33 -17.91
CA PRO A 327 -24.55 -4.88 -18.51
C PRO A 327 -24.81 -6.30 -18.01
N TYR A 328 -25.75 -6.47 -17.09
CA TYR A 328 -26.40 -7.77 -16.90
C TYR A 328 -27.41 -7.96 -18.06
N ARG A 329 -26.99 -8.70 -19.09
CA ARG A 329 -27.93 -9.37 -19.98
C ARG A 329 -28.73 -10.38 -19.15
N LYS A 330 -30.03 -10.12 -19.03
CA LYS A 330 -31.06 -11.12 -18.75
C LYS A 330 -31.16 -12.05 -19.95
N GLU A 331 -30.92 -13.34 -19.79
CA GLU A 331 -31.47 -14.38 -20.67
C GLU A 331 -32.00 -15.55 -19.82
N TYR A 332 -33.35 -15.62 -19.78
CA TYR A 332 -34.31 -16.75 -19.71
C TYR A 332 -34.04 -17.95 -18.77
N LEU A 333 -34.93 -18.24 -17.79
CA LEU A 333 -36.17 -19.03 -17.93
C LEU A 333 -35.94 -20.41 -18.59
N CYS A 334 -35.60 -21.43 -17.78
CA CYS A 334 -36.36 -22.67 -17.60
C CYS A 334 -35.83 -23.46 -16.40
#